data_AF-U3ASN2-F1
#
_entry.id   AF-U3ASN2-F1
#
_cell.length_a   1.000
_cell.length_b   1.000
_cell.length_c   1.000
_cell.angle_alpha   90.00
_cell.angle_beta   90.00
_cell.angle_gamma   90.00
#
_symmetry.space_group_name_H-M   'P 1'
#
loop_
_entity.id
_entity.type
_entity.pdbx_description
1 polymer ?
#
loop_
_entity_poly.entity_id
_entity_poly.type
_entity_poly.pdbx_seq_one_letter_code
_entity_poly.pdbx_strand_id
1 'polypeptide(L)'
;MNYKSITTSLFIFAAMPSLGSTLNIKPDIKGFLPIMVQEPNLYQAPKFDYFDFSEGYLSTRAEATAKLPIVLENINRVCVEMTHNQDREQKAWSQSGLLVYSYVNSPDGNKEYNRTIGFRSLLEDSNEHCFDEEPSLYQTWQADKYMTFTPYTSTPAFIKSVNIRIDGDISISQDPSEFVAQYYDFVSKVGFDQAAVFFHSQTINELKSFILVGLENNNETIEYLKDTAFGTDVTISDIEIMTDIDFMNQMLSVIHRFKGSNTTQISSLNVVGEIDYQDKKLITVEKIENEVTSYEVVVLKEDQGHWKIDLREKLKSILGQ
;
A
#
# COMPACT_ATOMS: atom_id res chain seq x y z
N MET A 1 -15.37 -56.91 15.14
CA MET A 1 -14.00 -56.36 15.32
C MET A 1 -13.51 -56.02 13.92
N ASN A 2 -13.51 -54.78 13.41
CA ASN A 2 -13.11 -53.45 13.91
C ASN A 2 -11.58 -53.28 14.03
N TYR A 3 -11.02 -52.52 13.07
CA TYR A 3 -9.86 -51.61 13.13
C TYR A 3 -9.98 -50.73 11.86
N LYS A 4 -10.71 -49.60 11.83
CA LYS A 4 -10.30 -48.24 12.27
C LYS A 4 -8.82 -47.90 12.05
N SER A 5 -8.58 -47.07 11.02
CA SER A 5 -8.07 -45.68 11.15
C SER A 5 -6.62 -45.38 10.70
N ILE A 6 -6.50 -44.16 10.13
CA ILE A 6 -5.38 -43.19 10.18
C ILE A 6 -4.50 -43.03 8.90
N THR A 7 -4.82 -41.94 8.15
CA THR A 7 -3.95 -40.93 7.44
C THR A 7 -2.93 -41.42 6.40
N THR A 8 -2.66 -40.71 5.30
CA THR A 8 -1.93 -39.42 5.23
C THR A 8 -2.20 -38.80 3.84
N SER A 9 -2.96 -37.70 3.75
CA SER A 9 -2.44 -36.35 3.55
C SER A 9 -1.42 -36.24 2.41
N LEU A 10 -1.90 -35.98 1.19
CA LEU A 10 -1.13 -35.22 0.20
C LEU A 10 -1.68 -33.79 0.21
N PHE A 11 -1.27 -33.02 1.22
CA PHE A 11 -1.24 -31.57 1.10
C PHE A 11 -0.17 -31.27 0.04
N ILE A 12 -0.59 -31.04 -1.19
CA ILE A 12 0.21 -30.21 -2.08
C ILE A 12 -0.04 -28.79 -1.58
N PHE A 13 0.84 -28.30 -0.71
CA PHE A 13 1.00 -26.87 -0.54
C PHE A 13 1.37 -26.34 -1.93
N ALA A 14 0.41 -25.77 -2.64
CA ALA A 14 0.75 -24.83 -3.69
C ALA A 14 1.47 -23.70 -2.95
N ALA A 15 2.80 -23.67 -3.07
CA ALA A 15 3.55 -22.47 -2.75
C ALA A 15 2.91 -21.36 -3.58
N MET A 16 2.27 -20.41 -2.91
CA MET A 16 1.75 -19.23 -3.58
C MET A 16 2.92 -18.57 -4.31
N PRO A 17 2.76 -18.08 -5.54
CA PRO A 17 3.78 -17.25 -6.15
C PRO A 17 3.89 -15.98 -5.29
N SER A 18 4.90 -15.93 -4.43
CA SER A 18 5.34 -14.70 -3.78
C SER A 18 5.79 -13.76 -4.89
N LEU A 19 4.96 -12.80 -5.23
CA LEU A 19 5.29 -11.80 -6.23
C LEU A 19 6.17 -10.75 -5.56
N GLY A 20 7.45 -10.74 -5.91
CA GLY A 20 8.34 -9.64 -5.58
C GLY A 20 7.70 -8.34 -6.06
N SER A 21 7.35 -7.47 -5.14
CA SER A 21 6.57 -6.26 -5.36
C SER A 21 7.21 -5.11 -4.61
N THR A 22 7.30 -3.96 -5.28
CA THR A 22 7.61 -2.69 -4.64
C THR A 22 6.30 -1.99 -4.32
N LEU A 23 6.01 -1.80 -3.03
CA LEU A 23 4.84 -1.07 -2.55
C LEU A 23 5.26 0.35 -2.15
N ASN A 24 4.54 1.34 -2.65
CA ASN A 24 4.66 2.74 -2.25
C ASN A 24 3.46 3.09 -1.35
N ILE A 25 3.73 3.43 -0.10
CA ILE A 25 2.72 3.73 0.91
C ILE A 25 2.88 5.18 1.35
N LYS A 26 1.80 5.94 1.25
CA LYS A 26 1.72 7.28 1.84
C LYS A 26 1.34 7.15 3.32
N PRO A 27 2.19 7.58 4.27
CA PRO A 27 1.85 7.55 5.68
C PRO A 27 0.75 8.57 6.01
N ASP A 28 -0.01 8.29 7.06
CA ASP A 28 -0.86 9.26 7.74
C ASP A 28 0.00 10.17 8.62
N ILE A 29 -0.23 11.48 8.54
CA ILE A 29 0.58 12.51 9.18
C ILE A 29 -0.32 13.34 10.10
N LYS A 30 0.03 13.45 11.38
CA LYS A 30 -0.82 14.08 12.42
C LYS A 30 -1.00 15.60 12.29
N GLY A 31 -0.18 16.26 11.49
CA GLY A 31 -0.21 17.71 11.30
C GLY A 31 0.78 18.17 10.24
N PHE A 32 1.23 19.43 10.32
CA PHE A 32 2.35 19.88 9.50
C PHE A 32 3.63 19.23 10.02
N LEU A 33 4.33 18.50 9.16
CA LEU A 33 5.63 17.91 9.49
C LEU A 33 6.57 18.98 10.05
N PRO A 34 7.37 18.65 11.08
CA PRO A 34 7.89 19.64 12.00
C PRO A 34 8.83 20.65 11.35
N ILE A 35 8.74 21.89 11.82
CA ILE A 35 9.83 22.88 11.85
C ILE A 35 10.59 22.65 13.18
N MET A 36 11.25 21.50 13.38
CA MET A 36 11.99 21.29 14.64
C MET A 36 13.39 21.90 14.58
N VAL A 37 13.73 22.65 15.64
CA VAL A 37 14.85 23.62 15.71
C VAL A 37 16.07 23.07 16.49
N GLN A 38 16.06 21.79 16.94
CA GLN A 38 17.25 21.19 17.56
C GLN A 38 17.44 19.72 17.19
N GLU A 39 18.67 19.43 16.74
CA GLU A 39 19.18 18.09 16.39
C GLU A 39 19.04 17.12 17.58
N PRO A 40 18.38 15.97 17.43
CA PRO A 40 18.43 14.92 18.45
C PRO A 40 19.87 14.38 18.52
N ASN A 41 20.50 14.49 19.69
CA ASN A 41 21.85 13.96 19.89
C ASN A 41 21.81 12.42 19.82
N LEU A 42 22.35 11.83 18.75
CA LEU A 42 22.34 10.37 18.52
C LEU A 42 23.45 9.62 19.30
N TYR A 43 24.39 10.33 19.92
CA TYR A 43 25.54 9.75 20.65
C TYR A 43 25.50 9.96 22.17
N GLN A 44 24.46 10.61 22.68
CA GLN A 44 24.13 10.66 24.10
C GLN A 44 22.66 10.30 24.27
N ALA A 45 22.34 9.53 25.31
CA ALA A 45 20.96 9.43 25.81
C ALA A 45 20.40 10.86 25.90
N PRO A 46 19.39 11.24 25.12
CA PRO A 46 19.18 12.66 24.86
C PRO A 46 18.66 13.38 26.13
N LYS A 47 18.84 14.71 26.23
CA LYS A 47 18.49 15.48 27.44
C LYS A 47 17.01 15.90 27.48
N PHE A 48 16.13 14.95 27.18
CA PHE A 48 14.72 14.98 27.53
C PHE A 48 14.55 13.98 28.68
N ASP A 49 13.47 13.98 29.46
CA ASP A 49 13.30 12.84 30.39
C ASP A 49 12.93 11.60 29.56
N TYR A 50 13.95 10.85 29.15
CA TYR A 50 13.86 9.70 28.26
C TYR A 50 13.15 8.50 28.86
N PHE A 51 12.79 8.55 30.14
CA PHE A 51 12.35 7.38 30.90
C PHE A 51 10.88 7.47 31.36
N ASP A 52 10.15 8.52 30.99
CA ASP A 52 8.68 8.53 31.15
C ASP A 52 8.02 7.88 29.92
N PHE A 53 7.83 6.56 30.03
CA PHE A 53 7.18 5.71 29.04
C PHE A 53 5.75 5.34 29.44
N SER A 54 5.08 6.17 30.23
CA SER A 54 3.67 5.94 30.55
C SER A 54 2.81 5.87 29.27
N GLU A 55 1.79 5.00 29.29
CA GLU A 55 0.89 4.76 28.15
C GLU A 55 0.35 6.10 27.58
N GLY A 56 0.51 6.29 26.26
CA GLY A 56 0.08 7.51 25.55
C GLY A 56 1.22 8.47 25.14
N TYR A 57 2.43 8.32 25.68
CA TYR A 57 3.54 9.24 25.40
C TYR A 57 4.19 9.07 24.01
N LEU A 58 4.14 7.86 23.43
CA LEU A 58 4.75 7.58 22.11
C LEU A 58 3.77 7.72 20.95
N SER A 59 2.50 7.37 21.17
CA SER A 59 1.42 7.64 20.23
C SER A 59 1.12 9.14 20.10
N THR A 60 1.64 10.01 20.98
CA THR A 60 1.61 11.48 20.83
C THR A 60 2.84 12.05 20.11
N ARG A 61 3.94 11.29 20.01
CA ARG A 61 5.23 11.74 19.44
C ARG A 61 5.44 11.36 17.98
N ALA A 62 4.86 10.23 17.57
CA ALA A 62 4.91 9.80 16.19
C ALA A 62 4.18 10.81 15.30
N GLU A 63 4.91 11.50 14.44
CA GLU A 63 4.30 12.47 13.53
C GLU A 63 3.78 11.80 12.25
N ALA A 64 4.25 10.59 11.96
CA ALA A 64 3.82 9.80 10.82
C ALA A 64 3.58 8.33 11.18
N THR A 65 2.56 7.73 10.58
CA THR A 65 2.23 6.32 10.74
C THR A 65 1.84 5.69 9.43
N ALA A 66 2.16 4.42 9.22
CA ALA A 66 1.73 3.68 8.04
C ALA A 66 1.22 2.30 8.41
N LYS A 67 0.05 1.95 7.86
CA LYS A 67 -0.52 0.61 7.95
C LYS A 67 -0.03 -0.19 6.75
N LEU A 68 0.46 -1.40 6.98
CA LEU A 68 0.92 -2.30 5.93
C LEU A 68 -0.22 -3.24 5.51
N PRO A 69 -0.35 -3.56 4.21
CA PRO A 69 -1.43 -4.41 3.75
C PRO A 69 -1.25 -5.84 4.25
N ILE A 70 -2.36 -6.52 4.53
CA ILE A 70 -2.33 -7.88 5.06
C ILE A 70 -1.72 -8.88 4.08
N VAL A 71 -1.77 -8.60 2.78
CA VAL A 71 -1.16 -9.43 1.73
C VAL A 71 0.36 -9.39 1.74
N LEU A 72 1.00 -8.39 2.37
CA LEU A 72 2.45 -8.35 2.49
C LEU A 72 2.90 -9.53 3.35
N GLU A 73 3.55 -10.53 2.78
CA GLU A 73 3.97 -11.76 3.47
C GLU A 73 5.40 -11.66 4.00
N ASN A 74 6.24 -10.93 3.30
CA ASN A 74 7.63 -10.75 3.67
C ASN A 74 8.13 -9.36 3.26
N ILE A 75 9.04 -8.82 4.06
CA ILE A 75 9.67 -7.52 3.83
C ILE A 75 11.15 -7.78 3.56
N ASN A 76 11.59 -7.46 2.35
CA ASN A 76 12.98 -7.59 1.93
C ASN A 76 13.76 -6.30 2.19
N ARG A 77 13.12 -5.15 1.97
CA ARG A 77 13.72 -3.84 2.18
C ARG A 77 12.66 -2.78 2.45
N VAL A 78 12.99 -1.80 3.27
CA VAL A 78 12.17 -0.61 3.47
C VAL A 78 13.04 0.63 3.36
N CYS A 79 12.54 1.63 2.65
CA CYS A 79 13.11 2.97 2.58
C CYS A 79 12.02 4.02 2.81
N VAL A 80 12.34 5.09 3.54
CA VAL A 80 11.49 6.27 3.66
C VAL A 80 12.11 7.38 2.83
N GLU A 81 11.35 7.84 1.85
CA GLU A 81 11.69 8.96 0.98
C GLU A 81 11.05 10.24 1.52
N MET A 82 11.83 11.31 1.61
CA MET A 82 11.39 12.61 2.07
C MET A 82 11.79 13.67 1.06
N THR A 83 10.83 14.49 0.62
CA THR A 83 11.13 15.66 -0.22
C THR A 83 11.04 16.94 0.59
N HIS A 84 11.92 17.89 0.30
CA HIS A 84 12.04 19.15 1.03
C HIS A 84 11.82 20.36 0.11
N ASN A 85 11.39 21.49 0.67
CA ASN A 85 11.36 22.76 -0.09
C ASN A 85 12.76 23.40 -0.15
N GLN A 86 13.17 23.84 -1.34
CA GLN A 86 14.48 24.47 -1.62
C GLN A 86 14.66 25.89 -1.04
N ASP A 87 13.65 26.49 -0.43
CA ASP A 87 13.56 27.95 -0.24
C ASP A 87 14.48 28.58 0.82
N ARG A 88 15.45 27.87 1.40
CA ARG A 88 16.37 28.45 2.39
C ARG A 88 17.81 28.02 2.17
N GLU A 89 18.73 28.96 2.34
CA GLU A 89 20.18 28.72 2.35
C GLU A 89 20.50 27.54 3.27
N GLN A 90 20.66 26.36 2.66
CA GLN A 90 21.02 25.14 3.36
C GLN A 90 22.43 25.32 3.87
N LYS A 91 22.63 25.15 5.18
CA LYS A 91 23.97 25.13 5.73
C LYS A 91 24.62 23.83 5.30
N ALA A 92 25.93 23.82 5.05
CA ALA A 92 26.67 22.63 4.62
C ALA A 92 26.59 21.43 5.60
N TRP A 93 26.03 21.62 6.79
CA TRP A 93 25.84 20.64 7.85
C TRP A 93 24.36 20.39 8.19
N SER A 94 23.43 20.91 7.38
CA SER A 94 22.01 20.58 7.47
C SER A 94 21.82 19.07 7.25
N GLN A 95 20.96 18.45 8.05
CA GLN A 95 20.67 17.02 8.01
C GLN A 95 19.17 16.79 7.85
N SER A 96 18.84 15.75 7.10
CA SER A 96 17.53 15.10 7.12
C SER A 96 17.63 13.84 7.97
N GLY A 97 16.59 13.51 8.72
CA GLY A 97 16.62 12.32 9.55
C GLY A 97 15.25 11.76 9.88
N LEU A 98 15.29 10.57 10.47
CA LEU A 98 14.12 9.79 10.79
C LEU A 98 14.29 9.13 12.15
N LEU A 99 13.30 9.28 13.03
CA LEU A 99 13.21 8.51 14.28
C LEU A 99 12.15 7.42 14.08
N VAL A 100 12.56 6.17 14.14
CA VAL A 100 11.67 5.01 14.04
C VAL A 100 11.41 4.43 15.41
N TYR A 101 10.15 4.07 15.67
CA TYR A 101 9.72 3.47 16.93
C TYR A 101 9.35 2.01 16.73
N SER A 102 9.79 1.15 17.64
CA SER A 102 9.49 -0.28 17.64
C SER A 102 8.82 -0.70 18.96
N TYR A 103 8.05 -1.77 18.89
CA TYR A 103 7.27 -2.31 20.02
C TYR A 103 7.61 -3.79 20.24
N VAL A 104 7.35 -4.25 21.46
CA VAL A 104 7.40 -5.66 21.87
C VAL A 104 6.12 -6.00 22.62
N ASN A 105 5.73 -7.27 22.61
CA ASN A 105 4.59 -7.72 23.42
C ASN A 105 5.09 -8.04 24.83
N SER A 106 4.41 -7.49 25.83
CA SER A 106 4.58 -7.87 27.23
C SER A 106 4.12 -9.32 27.44
N PRO A 107 4.49 -9.96 28.57
CA PRO A 107 3.99 -11.30 28.91
C PRO A 107 2.46 -11.41 28.93
N ASP A 108 1.76 -10.30 29.21
CA ASP A 108 0.31 -10.21 29.24
C ASP A 108 -0.31 -9.92 27.85
N GLY A 109 0.52 -9.83 26.81
CA GLY A 109 0.10 -9.60 25.42
C GLY A 109 -0.11 -8.13 25.04
N ASN A 110 0.20 -7.19 25.93
CA ASN A 110 0.10 -5.75 25.64
C ASN A 110 1.31 -5.28 24.84
N LYS A 111 1.10 -4.36 23.89
CA LYS A 111 2.22 -3.73 23.18
C LYS A 111 2.91 -2.72 24.07
N GLU A 112 4.16 -2.99 24.40
CA GLU A 112 5.05 -2.09 25.11
C GLU A 112 6.10 -1.53 24.15
N TYR A 113 6.54 -0.31 24.42
CA TYR A 113 7.64 0.28 23.67
C TYR A 113 8.94 -0.50 23.87
N ASN A 114 9.65 -0.72 22.77
CA ASN A 114 10.95 -1.38 22.79
C ASN A 114 12.08 -0.36 22.67
N ARG A 115 12.24 0.24 21.49
CA ARG A 115 13.35 1.17 21.20
C ARG A 115 13.03 2.17 20.09
N THR A 116 13.78 3.27 20.11
CA THR A 116 13.83 4.29 19.06
C THR A 116 15.16 4.17 18.32
N ILE A 117 15.11 4.20 16.99
CA ILE A 117 16.30 4.13 16.13
C ILE A 117 16.33 5.40 15.27
N GLY A 118 17.49 6.06 15.22
CA GLY A 118 17.68 7.30 14.49
C GLY A 118 18.52 7.11 13.22
N PHE A 119 18.01 7.58 12.09
CA PHE A 119 18.71 7.64 10.80
C PHE A 119 18.94 9.10 10.42
N ARG A 120 20.06 9.38 9.77
CA ARG A 120 20.36 10.71 9.26
C ARG A 120 21.25 10.68 8.04
N SER A 121 21.08 11.67 7.19
CA SER A 121 21.91 11.98 6.04
C SER A 121 22.03 13.49 5.88
N LEU A 122 22.95 13.92 5.01
CA LEU A 122 23.00 15.33 4.61
C LEU A 122 21.65 15.72 4.01
N LEU A 123 21.15 16.90 4.38
CA LEU A 123 19.88 17.41 3.84
C LEU A 123 20.04 17.67 2.35
N GLU A 124 19.20 17.04 1.55
CA GLU A 124 19.09 17.21 0.10
C GLU A 124 17.62 17.49 -0.27
N ASP A 125 17.35 17.83 -1.53
CA ASP A 125 15.98 18.05 -2.01
C ASP A 125 15.11 16.81 -1.85
N SER A 126 15.71 15.64 -2.03
CA SER A 126 15.13 14.34 -1.76
C SER A 126 16.12 13.53 -0.94
N ASN A 127 15.71 13.06 0.22
CA ASN A 127 16.50 12.13 1.02
C ASN A 127 15.78 10.79 1.11
N GLU A 128 16.53 9.72 0.92
CA GLU A 128 16.09 8.35 1.14
C GLU A 128 16.78 7.79 2.38
N HIS A 129 16.01 7.19 3.28
CA HIS A 129 16.50 6.53 4.49
C HIS A 129 16.09 5.07 4.47
N CYS A 130 17.02 4.17 4.14
CA CYS A 130 16.80 2.72 4.10
C CYS A 130 17.29 2.04 5.38
N PHE A 131 16.56 1.01 5.82
CA PHE A 131 16.82 0.31 7.08
C PHE A 131 17.63 -0.98 6.92
N ASP A 132 18.55 -1.00 5.95
CA ASP A 132 19.29 -2.20 5.55
C ASP A 132 20.12 -2.79 6.72
N GLU A 133 20.51 -1.96 7.68
CA GLU A 133 21.29 -2.34 8.86
C GLU A 133 20.44 -2.78 10.07
N GLU A 134 19.10 -2.72 9.98
CA GLU A 134 18.17 -3.02 11.08
C GLU A 134 17.10 -4.07 10.69
N PRO A 135 17.49 -5.29 10.29
CA PRO A 135 16.57 -6.31 9.79
C PRO A 135 15.53 -6.76 10.83
N SER A 136 15.78 -6.55 12.13
CA SER A 136 14.81 -6.83 13.19
C SER A 136 13.54 -5.99 13.07
N LEU A 137 13.63 -4.76 12.50
CA LEU A 137 12.47 -3.91 12.25
C LEU A 137 11.52 -4.54 11.24
N TYR A 138 12.06 -5.23 10.23
CA TYR A 138 11.25 -5.85 9.19
C TYR A 138 10.35 -6.94 9.77
N GLN A 139 10.89 -7.74 10.70
CA GLN A 139 10.11 -8.76 11.40
C GLN A 139 9.00 -8.13 12.27
N THR A 140 9.31 -7.06 13.00
CA THR A 140 8.32 -6.34 13.81
C THR A 140 7.21 -5.74 12.94
N TRP A 141 7.56 -5.00 11.89
CA TRP A 141 6.56 -4.39 11.00
C TRP A 141 5.74 -5.42 10.23
N GLN A 142 6.38 -6.52 9.83
CA GLN A 142 5.70 -7.62 9.16
C GLN A 142 4.64 -8.27 10.06
N ALA A 143 4.96 -8.49 11.33
CA ALA A 143 4.04 -9.04 12.32
C ALA A 143 2.93 -8.03 12.69
N ASP A 144 3.31 -6.76 12.89
CA ASP A 144 2.41 -5.73 13.39
C ASP A 144 1.53 -5.09 12.32
N LYS A 145 1.91 -5.23 11.04
CA LYS A 145 1.34 -4.51 9.90
C LYS A 145 1.28 -3.01 10.11
N TYR A 146 2.29 -2.48 10.79
CA TYR A 146 2.28 -1.09 11.24
C TYR A 146 3.68 -0.53 11.39
N MET A 147 3.86 0.70 10.93
CA MET A 147 5.08 1.49 11.09
C MET A 147 4.75 2.81 11.77
N THR A 148 5.64 3.23 12.65
CA THR A 148 5.51 4.47 13.42
C THR A 148 6.84 5.19 13.42
N PHE A 149 6.85 6.46 12.99
CA PHE A 149 8.09 7.21 12.88
C PHE A 149 7.86 8.73 12.89
N THR A 150 8.95 9.48 13.07
CA THR A 150 8.96 10.94 13.03
C THR A 150 10.06 11.41 12.11
N PRO A 151 9.73 11.95 10.93
CA PRO A 151 10.69 12.59 10.06
C PRO A 151 11.08 13.97 10.62
N TYR A 152 12.33 14.38 10.44
CA TYR A 152 12.84 15.66 10.92
C TYR A 152 13.96 16.23 10.05
N THR A 153 14.21 17.52 10.22
CA THR A 153 15.36 18.23 9.66
C THR A 153 16.14 18.91 10.79
N SER A 154 17.48 19.00 10.68
CA SER A 154 18.30 19.66 11.72
C SER A 154 18.34 21.19 11.58
N THR A 155 17.80 21.71 10.48
CA THR A 155 17.65 23.14 10.21
C THR A 155 16.22 23.44 9.76
N PRO A 156 15.73 24.68 9.86
CA PRO A 156 14.37 25.04 9.46
C PRO A 156 14.10 24.83 7.96
N ALA A 157 13.82 23.59 7.56
CA ALA A 157 13.44 23.15 6.23
C ALA A 157 12.09 22.42 6.31
N PHE A 158 11.21 22.72 5.36
CA PHE A 158 9.87 22.13 5.32
C PHE A 158 9.91 20.80 4.58
N ILE A 159 9.37 19.75 5.21
CA ILE A 159 9.19 18.44 4.58
C ILE A 159 7.89 18.50 3.78
N LYS A 160 8.00 18.48 2.46
CA LYS A 160 6.89 18.61 1.52
C LYS A 160 6.10 17.31 1.40
N SER A 161 6.79 16.17 1.35
CA SER A 161 6.16 14.87 1.26
C SER A 161 7.01 13.80 1.92
N VAL A 162 6.33 12.74 2.36
CA VAL A 162 6.95 11.50 2.83
C VAL A 162 6.30 10.33 2.11
N ASN A 163 7.11 9.40 1.62
CA ASN A 163 6.68 8.16 0.99
C ASN A 163 7.46 6.99 1.59
N ILE A 164 6.83 5.84 1.73
CA ILE A 164 7.47 4.62 2.19
C ILE A 164 7.51 3.65 1.03
N ARG A 165 8.72 3.23 0.66
CA ARG A 165 8.96 2.21 -0.36
C ARG A 165 9.31 0.90 0.33
N ILE A 166 8.52 -0.15 0.07
CA ILE A 166 8.71 -1.49 0.62
C ILE A 166 8.93 -2.43 -0.53
N ASP A 167 10.13 -3.02 -0.60
CA ASP A 167 10.38 -4.16 -1.46
C ASP A 167 10.08 -5.42 -0.65
N GLY A 168 9.16 -6.24 -1.14
CA GLY A 168 8.68 -7.39 -0.39
C GLY A 168 7.91 -8.36 -1.25
N ASP A 169 7.40 -9.38 -0.60
CA ASP A 169 6.61 -10.41 -1.24
C ASP A 169 5.16 -10.27 -0.82
N ILE A 170 4.23 -10.35 -1.78
CA ILE A 170 2.80 -10.42 -1.50
C ILE A 170 2.26 -11.83 -1.70
N SER A 171 1.29 -12.18 -0.87
CA SER A 171 0.63 -13.49 -0.83
C SER A 171 -0.87 -13.28 -0.80
N ILE A 172 -1.54 -13.76 -1.85
CA ILE A 172 -2.96 -13.52 -2.11
C ILE A 172 -3.74 -14.81 -1.85
N SER A 173 -4.76 -14.71 -1.01
CA SER A 173 -5.57 -15.86 -0.58
C SER A 173 -6.32 -16.49 -1.75
N GLN A 174 -6.47 -17.82 -1.65
CA GLN A 174 -7.32 -18.61 -2.53
C GLN A 174 -8.73 -18.78 -1.97
N ASP A 175 -8.95 -18.39 -0.71
CA ASP A 175 -10.30 -18.22 -0.21
C ASP A 175 -10.91 -16.94 -0.81
N PRO A 176 -12.06 -17.02 -1.49
CA PRO A 176 -12.68 -15.88 -2.15
C PRO A 176 -13.03 -14.71 -1.23
N SER A 177 -13.52 -15.03 -0.03
CA SER A 177 -13.94 -14.02 0.95
C SER A 177 -12.72 -13.31 1.53
N GLU A 178 -11.66 -14.06 1.87
CA GLU A 178 -10.37 -13.49 2.26
C GLU A 178 -9.72 -12.69 1.14
N PHE A 179 -9.76 -13.16 -0.10
CA PHE A 179 -9.24 -12.45 -1.27
C PHE A 179 -9.86 -11.07 -1.41
N VAL A 180 -11.19 -10.96 -1.26
CA VAL A 180 -11.89 -9.68 -1.36
C VAL A 180 -11.54 -8.78 -0.18
N ALA A 181 -11.43 -9.33 1.04
CA ALA A 181 -10.97 -8.57 2.20
C ALA A 181 -9.54 -8.03 2.00
N GLN A 182 -8.65 -8.86 1.45
CA GLN A 182 -7.28 -8.50 1.08
C GLN A 182 -7.22 -7.37 0.05
N TYR A 183 -8.08 -7.41 -0.97
CA TYR A 183 -8.17 -6.34 -1.97
C TYR A 183 -8.54 -5.00 -1.33
N TYR A 184 -9.61 -4.95 -0.54
CA TYR A 184 -10.07 -3.72 0.10
C TYR A 184 -9.06 -3.21 1.13
N ASP A 185 -8.44 -4.10 1.90
CA ASP A 185 -7.35 -3.77 2.81
C ASP A 185 -6.18 -3.13 2.03
N PHE A 186 -5.78 -3.72 0.91
CA PHE A 186 -4.70 -3.23 0.07
C PHE A 186 -4.99 -1.83 -0.48
N VAL A 187 -6.15 -1.59 -1.09
CA VAL A 187 -6.48 -0.26 -1.65
C VAL A 187 -6.69 0.80 -0.58
N SER A 188 -7.01 0.42 0.66
CA SER A 188 -7.11 1.36 1.78
C SER A 188 -5.75 1.82 2.32
N LYS A 189 -4.71 1.00 2.16
CA LYS A 189 -3.37 1.22 2.74
C LYS A 189 -2.31 1.62 1.72
N VAL A 190 -2.33 1.00 0.55
CA VAL A 190 -1.38 1.23 -0.54
C VAL A 190 -2.01 2.15 -1.58
N GLY A 191 -3.19 1.79 -2.06
CA GLY A 191 -3.96 2.58 -3.03
C GLY A 191 -4.32 1.82 -4.30
N PHE A 192 -5.18 2.43 -5.12
CA PHE A 192 -5.68 1.81 -6.35
C PHE A 192 -4.61 1.71 -7.43
N ASP A 193 -3.73 2.71 -7.55
CA ASP A 193 -2.64 2.78 -8.53
C ASP A 193 -1.57 1.66 -8.43
N GLN A 194 -1.70 0.75 -7.46
CA GLN A 194 -0.82 -0.41 -7.29
C GLN A 194 -1.60 -1.73 -7.18
N ALA A 195 -2.92 -1.70 -7.41
CA ALA A 195 -3.81 -2.83 -7.18
C ALA A 195 -4.05 -3.70 -8.43
N ALA A 196 -3.34 -3.47 -9.55
CA ALA A 196 -3.51 -4.23 -10.78
C ALA A 196 -3.43 -5.76 -10.59
N VAL A 197 -2.60 -6.23 -9.66
CA VAL A 197 -2.43 -7.65 -9.35
C VAL A 197 -3.72 -8.34 -8.89
N PHE A 198 -4.72 -7.60 -8.41
CA PHE A 198 -6.01 -8.16 -8.00
C PHE A 198 -6.97 -8.38 -9.18
N PHE A 199 -6.69 -7.81 -10.36
CA PHE A 199 -7.57 -7.88 -11.51
C PHE A 199 -7.23 -9.05 -12.42
N HIS A 200 -8.25 -9.61 -13.05
CA HIS A 200 -8.09 -10.71 -13.98
C HIS A 200 -7.39 -10.22 -15.26
N SER A 201 -6.39 -10.95 -15.74
CA SER A 201 -5.58 -10.61 -16.92
C SER A 201 -6.44 -10.28 -18.15
N GLN A 202 -7.43 -11.13 -18.45
CA GLN A 202 -8.37 -10.87 -19.53
C GLN A 202 -9.17 -9.56 -19.37
N THR A 203 -9.58 -9.17 -18.16
CA THR A 203 -10.23 -7.87 -17.93
C THR A 203 -9.31 -6.72 -18.30
N ILE A 204 -8.03 -6.81 -17.91
CA ILE A 204 -7.02 -5.81 -18.23
C ILE A 204 -6.80 -5.73 -19.74
N ASN A 205 -6.64 -6.87 -20.40
CA ASN A 205 -6.45 -6.96 -21.84
C ASN A 205 -7.63 -6.38 -22.62
N GLU A 206 -8.87 -6.72 -22.24
CA GLU A 206 -10.07 -6.19 -22.89
C GLU A 206 -10.18 -4.67 -22.71
N LEU A 207 -9.88 -4.14 -21.51
CA LEU A 207 -9.82 -2.69 -21.29
C LEU A 207 -8.74 -2.03 -22.14
N LYS A 208 -7.54 -2.62 -22.19
CA LYS A 208 -6.42 -2.12 -23.00
C LYS A 208 -6.77 -2.07 -24.47
N SER A 209 -7.31 -3.16 -25.03
CA SER A 209 -7.78 -3.20 -26.42
C SER A 209 -8.87 -2.17 -26.69
N PHE A 210 -9.83 -1.98 -25.76
CA PHE A 210 -10.86 -0.97 -25.92
C PHE A 210 -10.27 0.45 -26.00
N ILE A 211 -9.32 0.78 -25.12
CA ILE A 211 -8.63 2.08 -25.15
C ILE A 211 -7.89 2.27 -26.49
N LEU A 212 -7.13 1.27 -26.94
CA LEU A 212 -6.39 1.35 -28.20
C LEU A 212 -7.31 1.60 -29.40
N VAL A 213 -8.38 0.82 -29.53
CA VAL A 213 -9.39 1.01 -30.60
C VAL A 213 -10.07 2.38 -30.48
N GLY A 214 -10.34 2.85 -29.27
CA GLY A 214 -10.91 4.18 -29.03
C GLY A 214 -9.99 5.31 -29.51
N LEU A 215 -8.68 5.18 -29.28
CA LEU A 215 -7.67 6.14 -29.74
C LEU A 215 -7.50 6.11 -31.26
N GLU A 216 -7.49 4.93 -31.88
CA GLU A 216 -7.44 4.79 -33.35
C GLU A 216 -8.62 5.48 -34.05
N ASN A 217 -9.79 5.47 -33.38
CA ASN A 217 -11.01 6.11 -33.88
C ASN A 217 -11.15 7.60 -33.49
N ASN A 218 -10.13 8.21 -32.87
CA ASN A 218 -10.13 9.59 -32.37
C ASN A 218 -11.35 9.88 -31.45
N ASN A 219 -11.64 8.95 -30.54
CA ASN A 219 -12.72 9.16 -29.57
C ASN A 219 -12.26 10.14 -28.47
N GLU A 220 -12.84 11.33 -28.43
CA GLU A 220 -12.49 12.40 -27.49
C GLU A 220 -12.54 11.97 -26.01
N THR A 221 -13.46 11.08 -25.64
CA THR A 221 -13.56 10.58 -24.24
C THR A 221 -12.38 9.66 -23.91
N ILE A 222 -11.94 8.86 -24.87
CA ILE A 222 -10.79 7.95 -24.71
C ILE A 222 -9.48 8.72 -24.74
N GLU A 223 -9.37 9.76 -25.58
CA GLU A 223 -8.24 10.69 -25.57
C GLU A 223 -8.11 11.38 -24.21
N TYR A 224 -9.21 11.91 -23.67
CA TYR A 224 -9.22 12.50 -22.33
C TYR A 224 -8.80 11.49 -21.25
N LEU A 225 -9.32 10.26 -21.31
CA LEU A 225 -8.95 9.20 -20.38
C LEU A 225 -7.47 8.83 -20.49
N LYS A 226 -6.93 8.77 -21.72
CA LYS A 226 -5.51 8.52 -21.98
C LYS A 226 -4.64 9.61 -21.40
N ASP A 227 -4.95 10.88 -21.67
CA ASP A 227 -4.22 12.03 -21.14
C ASP A 227 -4.26 12.08 -19.61
N THR A 228 -5.38 11.62 -19.04
CA THR A 228 -5.60 11.57 -17.61
C THR A 228 -4.80 10.45 -16.93
N ALA A 229 -4.75 9.26 -17.55
CA ALA A 229 -4.08 8.09 -17.01
C ALA A 229 -2.57 8.07 -17.29
N PHE A 230 -2.18 8.31 -18.55
CA PHE A 230 -0.82 8.09 -19.05
C PHE A 230 -0.08 9.40 -19.33
N GLY A 231 -0.80 10.51 -19.56
CA GLY A 231 -0.23 11.82 -19.90
C GLY A 231 -0.37 12.16 -21.38
N THR A 232 -0.21 13.44 -21.72
CA THR A 232 -0.48 13.98 -23.07
C THR A 232 0.48 13.46 -24.14
N ASP A 233 1.73 13.23 -23.77
CA ASP A 233 2.80 12.91 -24.71
C ASP A 233 2.91 11.40 -25.00
N VAL A 234 2.10 10.58 -24.31
CA VAL A 234 2.07 9.13 -24.50
C VAL A 234 1.33 8.78 -25.78
N THR A 235 1.98 7.97 -26.62
CA THR A 235 1.46 7.49 -27.90
C THR A 235 0.69 6.17 -27.76
N ILE A 236 -0.05 5.80 -28.81
CA ILE A 236 -0.72 4.49 -28.90
C ILE A 236 0.32 3.36 -28.77
N SER A 237 1.45 3.48 -29.47
CA SER A 237 2.50 2.45 -29.46
C SER A 237 3.14 2.28 -28.08
N ASP A 238 3.28 3.37 -27.32
CA ASP A 238 3.75 3.29 -25.93
C ASP A 238 2.80 2.47 -25.06
N ILE A 239 1.48 2.67 -25.21
CA ILE A 239 0.47 1.91 -24.48
C ILE A 239 0.48 0.44 -24.91
N GLU A 240 0.61 0.15 -26.20
CA GLU A 240 0.66 -1.23 -26.72
C GLU A 240 1.76 -2.06 -26.06
N ILE A 241 2.95 -1.49 -25.89
CA ILE A 241 4.11 -2.19 -25.31
C ILE A 241 4.12 -2.22 -23.77
N MET A 242 3.25 -1.46 -23.09
CA MET A 242 3.14 -1.52 -21.62
C MET A 242 2.74 -2.92 -21.15
N THR A 243 3.28 -3.35 -20.02
CA THR A 243 2.80 -4.57 -19.37
C THR A 243 1.35 -4.38 -18.88
N ASP A 244 0.61 -5.48 -18.76
CA ASP A 244 -0.77 -5.44 -18.26
C ASP A 244 -0.86 -4.80 -16.86
N ILE A 245 0.12 -5.09 -16.01
CA ILE A 245 0.19 -4.55 -14.65
C ILE A 245 0.43 -3.04 -14.69
N ASP A 246 1.41 -2.56 -15.46
CA ASP A 246 1.71 -1.13 -15.56
C ASP A 246 0.54 -0.35 -16.16
N PHE A 247 -0.05 -0.88 -17.22
CA PHE A 247 -1.23 -0.30 -17.85
C PHE A 247 -2.38 -0.16 -16.84
N MET A 248 -2.71 -1.24 -16.13
CA MET A 248 -3.83 -1.24 -15.20
C MET A 248 -3.57 -0.34 -13.98
N ASN A 249 -2.35 -0.32 -13.45
CA ASN A 249 -1.97 0.58 -12.35
C ASN A 249 -2.10 2.05 -12.76
N GLN A 250 -1.62 2.42 -13.96
CA GLN A 250 -1.80 3.78 -14.48
C GLN A 250 -3.28 4.12 -14.72
N MET A 251 -4.07 3.20 -15.26
CA MET A 251 -5.52 3.37 -15.39
C MET A 251 -6.22 3.57 -14.04
N LEU A 252 -5.82 2.82 -13.02
CA LEU A 252 -6.37 2.94 -11.67
C LEU A 252 -5.98 4.25 -10.99
N SER A 253 -4.83 4.83 -11.33
CA SER A 253 -4.40 6.14 -10.80
C SER A 253 -5.38 7.28 -11.11
N VAL A 254 -6.19 7.13 -12.17
CA VAL A 254 -7.24 8.08 -12.54
C VAL A 254 -8.28 8.26 -11.43
N ILE A 255 -8.47 7.25 -10.57
CA ILE A 255 -9.36 7.33 -9.40
C ILE A 255 -8.97 8.50 -8.50
N HIS A 256 -7.67 8.75 -8.30
CA HIS A 256 -7.21 9.89 -7.50
C HIS A 256 -7.67 11.22 -8.08
N ARG A 257 -7.64 11.38 -9.40
CA ARG A 257 -8.07 12.62 -10.07
C ARG A 257 -9.57 12.87 -9.93
N PHE A 258 -10.39 11.82 -9.95
CA PHE A 258 -11.85 11.96 -9.81
C PHE A 258 -12.34 12.01 -8.36
N LYS A 259 -11.69 11.29 -7.44
CA LYS A 259 -12.11 11.20 -6.04
C LYS A 259 -11.31 12.08 -5.08
N GLY A 260 -10.22 12.70 -5.53
CA GLY A 260 -9.28 13.45 -4.69
C GLY A 260 -8.38 12.56 -3.82
N SER A 261 -8.57 11.24 -3.82
CA SER A 261 -7.79 10.27 -3.05
C SER A 261 -7.52 9.01 -3.86
N ASN A 262 -6.31 8.47 -3.74
CA ASN A 262 -5.91 7.19 -4.33
C ASN A 262 -6.22 6.00 -3.40
N THR A 263 -6.61 6.28 -2.16
CA THR A 263 -7.04 5.27 -1.18
C THR A 263 -8.51 5.45 -0.83
N THR A 264 -9.11 4.41 -0.29
CA THR A 264 -10.48 4.43 0.24
C THR A 264 -10.44 4.36 1.77
N GLN A 265 -11.29 5.16 2.44
CA GLN A 265 -11.37 5.20 3.89
C GLN A 265 -12.43 4.22 4.39
N ILE A 266 -12.08 2.94 4.41
CA ILE A 266 -12.98 1.88 4.88
C ILE A 266 -12.81 1.72 6.39
N SER A 267 -13.85 2.06 7.13
CA SER A 267 -13.90 1.91 8.60
C SER A 267 -14.32 0.49 9.02
N SER A 268 -15.14 -0.17 8.19
CA SER A 268 -15.57 -1.55 8.38
C SER A 268 -15.82 -2.21 7.03
N LEU A 269 -15.46 -3.49 6.93
CA LEU A 269 -15.72 -4.33 5.77
C LEU A 269 -16.21 -5.70 6.27
N ASN A 270 -17.38 -6.11 5.81
CA ASN A 270 -17.93 -7.44 6.09
C ASN A 270 -18.27 -8.13 4.78
N VAL A 271 -17.81 -9.36 4.61
CA VAL A 271 -18.35 -10.23 3.56
C VAL A 271 -19.66 -10.80 4.07
N VAL A 272 -20.76 -10.43 3.43
CA VAL A 272 -22.13 -10.76 3.89
C VAL A 272 -22.79 -11.84 3.03
N GLY A 273 -22.18 -12.21 1.91
CA GLY A 273 -22.68 -13.29 1.06
C GLY A 273 -21.67 -13.74 0.01
N GLU A 274 -21.73 -15.01 -0.31
CA GLU A 274 -20.92 -15.66 -1.35
C GLU A 274 -21.83 -16.56 -2.18
N ILE A 275 -21.83 -16.35 -3.49
CA ILE A 275 -22.68 -17.10 -4.43
C ILE A 275 -21.81 -17.61 -5.58
N ASP A 276 -21.81 -18.92 -5.78
CA ASP A 276 -21.26 -19.54 -6.98
C ASP A 276 -22.21 -19.30 -8.17
N TYR A 277 -21.68 -18.78 -9.27
CA TYR A 277 -22.44 -18.54 -10.49
C TYR A 277 -21.60 -18.90 -11.72
N GLN A 278 -21.89 -20.06 -12.32
CA GLN A 278 -21.16 -20.61 -13.46
C GLN A 278 -19.66 -20.76 -13.15
N ASP A 279 -18.80 -20.12 -13.92
CA ASP A 279 -17.34 -20.05 -13.75
C ASP A 279 -16.89 -18.86 -12.89
N LYS A 280 -17.83 -18.21 -12.18
CA LYS A 280 -17.59 -17.02 -11.38
C LYS A 280 -18.06 -17.21 -9.95
N LYS A 281 -17.55 -16.34 -9.08
CA LYS A 281 -18.00 -16.19 -7.72
C LYS A 281 -18.41 -14.75 -7.43
N LEU A 282 -19.59 -14.57 -6.87
CA LEU A 282 -20.17 -13.28 -6.54
C LEU A 282 -20.05 -13.09 -5.03
N ILE A 283 -19.19 -12.16 -4.63
CA ILE A 283 -18.98 -11.81 -3.22
C ILE A 283 -19.72 -10.51 -2.94
N THR A 284 -20.70 -10.57 -2.04
CA THR A 284 -21.38 -9.37 -1.55
C THR A 284 -20.63 -8.85 -0.34
N VAL A 285 -20.16 -7.63 -0.43
CA VAL A 285 -19.51 -6.92 0.67
C VAL A 285 -20.40 -5.80 1.17
N GLU A 286 -20.48 -5.69 2.48
CA GLU A 286 -20.92 -4.49 3.17
C GLU A 286 -19.67 -3.68 3.54
N LYS A 287 -19.63 -2.42 3.14
CA LYS A 287 -18.54 -1.50 3.50
C LYS A 287 -19.09 -0.25 4.13
N ILE A 288 -18.44 0.21 5.20
CA ILE A 288 -18.70 1.50 5.83
C ILE A 288 -17.57 2.45 5.46
N GLU A 289 -17.85 3.38 4.57
CA GLU A 289 -16.92 4.41 4.10
C GLU A 289 -17.49 5.78 4.45
N ASN A 290 -16.73 6.61 5.18
CA ASN A 290 -17.18 7.94 5.65
C ASN A 290 -18.56 7.91 6.34
N GLU A 291 -18.77 6.95 7.25
CA GLU A 291 -20.03 6.72 7.98
C GLU A 291 -21.22 6.29 7.10
N VAL A 292 -21.01 6.07 5.81
CA VAL A 292 -22.03 5.58 4.88
C VAL A 292 -21.86 4.08 4.66
N THR A 293 -22.91 3.32 4.97
CA THR A 293 -22.97 1.89 4.64
C THR A 293 -23.37 1.72 3.19
N SER A 294 -22.60 0.92 2.44
CA SER A 294 -22.91 0.55 1.07
C SER A 294 -22.68 -0.93 0.84
N TYR A 295 -23.43 -1.50 -0.09
CA TYR A 295 -23.29 -2.88 -0.53
C TYR A 295 -22.72 -2.91 -1.94
N GLU A 296 -21.72 -3.75 -2.15
CA GLU A 296 -21.11 -3.96 -3.45
C GLU A 296 -21.02 -5.45 -3.74
N VAL A 297 -21.31 -5.83 -5.00
CA VAL A 297 -21.01 -7.17 -5.49
C VAL A 297 -19.70 -7.14 -6.25
N VAL A 298 -18.72 -7.85 -5.71
CA VAL A 298 -17.43 -8.13 -6.34
C VAL A 298 -17.56 -9.44 -7.10
N VAL A 299 -17.29 -9.39 -8.39
CA VAL A 299 -17.30 -10.57 -9.26
C VAL A 299 -15.88 -11.09 -9.35
N LEU A 300 -15.69 -12.36 -9.02
CA LEU A 300 -14.42 -13.05 -9.10
C LEU A 300 -14.47 -14.11 -10.19
N LYS A 301 -13.33 -14.33 -10.83
CA LYS A 301 -13.10 -15.43 -11.75
C LYS A 301 -11.67 -15.94 -11.61
N GLU A 302 -11.47 -17.23 -11.78
CA GLU A 302 -10.15 -17.84 -11.70
C GLU A 302 -9.27 -17.40 -12.88
N ASP A 303 -8.03 -17.03 -12.56
CA ASP A 303 -6.95 -16.73 -13.48
C ASP A 303 -5.70 -17.50 -13.02
N GLN A 304 -5.23 -18.45 -13.84
CA GLN A 304 -4.10 -19.33 -13.50
C GLN A 304 -4.24 -20.01 -12.13
N GLY A 305 -5.46 -20.47 -11.81
CA GLY A 305 -5.77 -21.13 -10.55
C GLY A 305 -5.89 -20.20 -9.34
N HIS A 306 -6.00 -18.87 -9.56
CA HIS A 306 -6.17 -17.88 -8.50
C HIS A 306 -7.42 -17.03 -8.72
N TRP A 307 -8.18 -16.74 -7.67
CA TRP A 307 -9.29 -15.77 -7.79
C TRP A 307 -8.76 -14.39 -8.12
N LYS A 308 -9.42 -13.72 -9.08
CA LYS A 308 -9.16 -12.34 -9.48
C LYS A 308 -10.47 -11.60 -9.73
N ILE A 309 -10.44 -10.29 -9.56
CA ILE A 309 -11.58 -9.40 -9.84
C ILE A 309 -11.84 -9.39 -11.35
N ASP A 310 -13.05 -9.78 -11.72
CA ASP A 310 -13.55 -9.75 -13.09
C ASP A 310 -14.51 -8.57 -13.27
N LEU A 311 -14.06 -7.52 -13.96
CA LEU A 311 -14.89 -6.36 -14.27
C LEU A 311 -15.54 -6.42 -15.65
N ARG A 312 -15.40 -7.52 -16.41
CA ARG A 312 -15.80 -7.55 -17.83
C ARG A 312 -17.22 -7.13 -18.11
N GLU A 313 -18.18 -7.62 -17.32
CA GLU A 313 -19.59 -7.26 -17.52
C GLU A 313 -19.86 -5.78 -17.15
N LYS A 314 -19.16 -5.25 -16.13
CA LYS A 314 -19.22 -3.82 -15.81
C LYS A 314 -18.59 -2.99 -16.93
N LEU A 315 -17.45 -3.42 -17.48
CA LEU A 315 -16.81 -2.78 -18.62
C LEU A 315 -17.76 -2.76 -19.82
N LYS A 316 -18.26 -3.90 -20.30
CA LYS A 316 -19.24 -3.97 -21.39
C LYS A 316 -20.40 -2.98 -21.22
N SER A 317 -20.99 -2.94 -20.02
CA SER A 317 -22.08 -2.02 -19.71
C SER A 317 -21.70 -0.53 -19.80
N ILE A 318 -20.49 -0.15 -19.37
CA ILE A 318 -19.97 1.22 -19.45
C ILE A 318 -19.58 1.57 -20.89
N LEU A 319 -19.05 0.60 -21.62
CA LEU A 319 -18.51 0.75 -22.97
C LEU A 319 -19.59 0.64 -24.05
N GLY A 320 -20.85 0.37 -23.68
CA GLY A 320 -21.98 0.22 -24.61
C GLY A 320 -21.87 -1.00 -25.52
N GLN A 321 -21.19 -2.05 -25.06
CA GLN A 321 -21.01 -3.33 -25.76
C GLN A 321 -21.86 -4.44 -25.14
#